data_AF-A0A522XWW8-F1
#
_entry.id   AF-A0A522XWW8-F1
#
_cell.length_a   1.000
_cell.length_b   1.000
_cell.length_c   1.000
_cell.angle_alpha   90.00
_cell.angle_beta   90.00
_cell.angle_gamma   90.00
#
_symmetry.space_group_name_H-M   'P 1'
#
loop_
_entity.id
_entity.type
_entity.pdbx_description
1 polymer ?
#
loop_
_entity_poly.entity_id
_entity_poly.type
_entity_poly.pdbx_seq_one_letter_code
_entity_poly.pdbx_strand_id
1 'polypeptide(L)'
;MSPDEARSFVEKLIASGKGDFGRLSHILTVLKAGRSLYDSDKKYLDAKLASEIGSPQKPLVEESLVVKVQNLINSGSGDTGRLQFILDSLQQGKALYRSDQTYLEHKLGGNLNIHSLSLQPDVGNTIENLKSQVLLANQKIANLESVITDKIHHLVDAKPNTQSEKHKPVLGAMPKGWKPLAVQQNELEKVRNQIKAEQEKLDEEKTDADILKIEQSKLMQIILNRKEFEKQVKIEHEALEQQIELERQSVLAQAKLVEQIKAQESELAKAKKVRDEIVLQLQQEQSNLYVDLQNQKDTLNYVKTEHQKIYSELTKEEQEVAQEVMAERQRLAEQTKIAQRIQSEKERLESIRVESESIIRVTKSQENELAAQVKKESAKIALQAKLLKNITNYEKYLASSKEKQSILTNKIEEQKKKIAKTASSLSQITHETDLLDKIIHERKVLEQQISSADSELAQIRNEKSSLEKQLAEQKSSISSTKKLEAQKIRQLKKRKKELEQGIKKESAHLKKITNQAVSD
;
A
#
# COMPACT_ATOMS: atom_id res chain seq x y z
N MET A 1 1.83 7.60 -5.38
CA MET A 1 0.58 8.00 -4.70
C MET A 1 0.39 7.14 -3.48
N SER A 2 0.09 7.78 -2.35
CA SER A 2 -0.44 7.10 -1.16
C SER A 2 -1.80 6.47 -1.48
N PRO A 3 -2.21 5.36 -0.85
CA PRO A 3 -3.53 4.74 -1.07
C PRO A 3 -4.69 5.71 -0.87
N ASP A 4 -4.55 6.66 0.07
CA ASP A 4 -5.58 7.66 0.35
C ASP A 4 -5.63 8.78 -0.70
N GLU A 5 -4.48 9.15 -1.27
CA GLU A 5 -4.42 10.06 -2.43
C GLU A 5 -5.10 9.42 -3.66
N ALA A 6 -4.88 8.12 -3.88
CA ALA A 6 -5.48 7.38 -4.98
C ALA A 6 -7.00 7.30 -4.85
N ARG A 7 -7.52 7.13 -3.62
CA ARG A 7 -8.96 7.16 -3.34
C ARG A 7 -9.57 8.52 -3.66
N SER A 8 -8.98 9.60 -3.16
CA SER A 8 -9.47 10.97 -3.40
C SER A 8 -9.42 11.34 -4.89
N PHE A 9 -8.38 10.91 -5.61
CA PHE A 9 -8.25 11.12 -7.05
C PHE A 9 -9.33 10.39 -7.85
N VAL A 10 -9.61 9.13 -7.53
CA VAL A 10 -10.66 8.34 -8.19
C VAL A 10 -12.05 8.93 -7.92
N GLU A 11 -12.32 9.40 -6.69
CA GLU A 11 -13.58 10.07 -6.37
C GLU A 11 -13.76 11.38 -7.16
N LYS A 12 -12.68 12.15 -7.37
CA LYS A 12 -12.69 13.33 -8.26
C LYS A 12 -12.93 12.97 -9.73
N LEU A 13 -12.34 11.89 -10.23
CA LEU A 13 -12.57 11.43 -11.60
C LEU A 13 -14.01 10.97 -11.84
N ILE A 14 -14.63 10.31 -10.85
CA ILE A 14 -16.04 9.92 -10.90
C ILE A 14 -16.94 11.16 -10.85
N ALA A 15 -16.67 12.10 -9.95
CA ALA A 15 -17.46 13.33 -9.83
C ALA A 15 -17.35 14.25 -11.06
N SER A 16 -16.18 14.29 -11.72
CA SER A 16 -15.94 15.10 -12.91
C SER A 16 -16.36 14.41 -14.22
N GLY A 17 -16.78 13.15 -14.17
CA GLY A 17 -17.14 12.36 -15.36
C GLY A 17 -15.96 12.06 -16.29
N LYS A 18 -14.71 12.23 -15.85
CA LYS A 18 -13.51 12.08 -16.67
C LYS A 18 -12.96 10.64 -16.66
N GLY A 19 -13.78 9.66 -17.03
CA GLY A 19 -13.33 8.27 -17.20
C GLY A 19 -14.45 7.25 -17.30
N ASP A 20 -14.08 5.99 -17.44
CA ASP A 20 -15.02 4.87 -17.38
C ASP A 20 -15.52 4.67 -15.94
N PHE A 21 -16.80 4.95 -15.71
CA PHE A 21 -17.45 4.85 -14.41
C PHE A 21 -17.40 3.43 -13.82
N GLY A 22 -17.61 2.39 -14.65
CA GLY A 22 -17.59 1.00 -14.19
C GLY A 22 -16.21 0.60 -13.70
N ARG A 23 -15.18 1.00 -14.46
CA ARG A 23 -13.78 0.74 -14.09
C ARG A 23 -13.33 1.54 -12.87
N LEU A 24 -13.69 2.83 -12.78
CA LEU A 24 -13.36 3.68 -11.63
C LEU A 24 -14.06 3.22 -10.34
N SER A 25 -15.31 2.73 -10.44
CA SER A 25 -16.05 2.17 -9.30
C SER A 25 -15.42 0.86 -8.78
N HIS A 26 -14.95 0.01 -9.70
CA HIS A 26 -14.19 -1.19 -9.35
C HIS A 26 -12.89 -0.83 -8.60
N ILE A 27 -12.11 0.09 -9.16
CA ILE A 27 -10.87 0.63 -8.58
C ILE A 27 -11.12 1.20 -7.17
N LEU A 28 -12.19 1.97 -6.99
CA LEU A 28 -12.55 2.56 -5.70
C LEU A 28 -12.90 1.48 -4.66
N THR A 29 -13.59 0.41 -5.06
CA THR A 29 -13.96 -0.70 -4.18
C THR A 29 -12.73 -1.50 -3.75
N VAL A 30 -11.81 -1.78 -4.69
CA VAL A 30 -10.53 -2.45 -4.41
C VAL A 30 -9.66 -1.62 -3.47
N LEU A 31 -9.59 -0.31 -3.69
CA LEU A 31 -8.88 0.63 -2.83
C LEU A 31 -9.51 0.73 -1.43
N LYS A 32 -10.85 0.76 -1.30
CA LYS A 32 -11.57 0.76 0.00
C LYS A 32 -11.34 -0.53 0.78
N ALA A 33 -11.24 -1.66 0.08
CA ALA A 33 -10.91 -2.96 0.67
C ALA A 33 -9.42 -3.11 1.05
N GLY A 34 -8.57 -2.12 0.80
CA GLY A 34 -7.15 -2.14 1.14
C GLY A 34 -6.31 -3.11 0.32
N ARG A 35 -6.81 -3.56 -0.84
CA ARG A 35 -6.10 -4.49 -1.73
C ARG A 35 -5.27 -3.71 -2.76
N SER A 36 -4.18 -4.32 -3.23
CA SER A 36 -3.37 -3.75 -4.31
C SER A 36 -4.13 -3.79 -5.65
N LEU A 37 -4.02 -2.70 -6.41
CA LEU A 37 -4.57 -2.59 -7.75
C LEU A 37 -3.83 -3.48 -8.74
N TYR A 38 -4.54 -3.99 -9.75
CA TYR A 38 -3.93 -4.66 -10.89
C TYR A 38 -3.11 -3.66 -11.73
N ASP A 39 -2.07 -4.15 -12.40
CA ASP A 39 -1.18 -3.32 -13.24
C ASP A 39 -1.94 -2.57 -14.33
N SER A 40 -3.01 -3.17 -14.87
CA SER A 40 -3.90 -2.53 -15.84
C SER A 40 -4.59 -1.29 -15.28
N ASP A 41 -5.06 -1.36 -14.04
CA ASP A 41 -5.78 -0.28 -13.37
C ASP A 41 -4.84 0.78 -12.83
N LYS A 42 -3.62 0.38 -12.41
CA LYS A 42 -2.55 1.30 -12.07
C LYS A 42 -2.12 2.13 -13.28
N LYS A 43 -1.87 1.50 -14.43
CA LYS A 43 -1.57 2.22 -15.70
C LYS A 43 -2.70 3.14 -16.13
N TYR A 44 -3.95 2.72 -15.94
CA TYR A 44 -5.11 3.54 -16.26
C TYR A 44 -5.19 4.80 -15.39
N LEU A 45 -4.96 4.65 -14.08
CA LEU A 45 -4.88 5.79 -13.17
C LEU A 45 -3.68 6.68 -13.46
N ASP A 46 -2.51 6.12 -13.72
CA ASP A 46 -1.31 6.89 -14.07
C ASP A 46 -1.49 7.67 -15.37
N ALA A 47 -2.17 7.11 -16.37
CA ALA A 47 -2.50 7.80 -17.62
C ALA A 47 -3.52 8.93 -17.41
N LYS A 48 -4.51 8.73 -16.53
CA LYS A 48 -5.48 9.77 -16.17
C LYS A 48 -4.86 10.84 -15.30
N LEU A 49 -3.98 10.46 -14.39
CA LEU A 49 -3.18 11.36 -13.57
C LEU A 49 -2.25 12.20 -14.44
N ALA A 50 -1.59 11.62 -15.44
CA ALA A 50 -0.77 12.36 -16.41
C ALA A 50 -1.58 13.25 -17.35
N SER A 51 -2.89 13.01 -17.47
CA SER A 51 -3.82 13.85 -18.25
C SER A 51 -4.44 14.98 -17.41
N GLU A 52 -4.52 14.83 -16.09
CA GLU A 52 -5.15 15.80 -15.17
C GLU A 52 -4.11 16.66 -14.46
N ILE A 53 -2.97 16.06 -14.10
CA ILE A 53 -1.68 16.71 -13.92
C ILE A 53 -1.09 16.79 -15.32
N GLY A 54 -1.39 17.85 -16.07
CA GLY A 54 -0.64 18.14 -17.30
C GLY A 54 0.84 17.90 -17.02
N SER A 55 1.46 17.07 -17.85
CA SER A 55 2.78 16.48 -17.58
C SER A 55 3.72 17.48 -16.91
N PRO A 56 4.49 17.12 -15.87
CA PRO A 56 5.66 17.88 -15.54
C PRO A 56 6.66 17.64 -16.67
N GLN A 57 6.48 18.34 -17.78
CA GLN A 57 7.68 18.80 -18.45
C GLN A 57 8.40 19.63 -17.39
N LYS A 58 9.58 19.16 -17.00
CA LYS A 58 10.66 19.98 -16.46
C LYS A 58 10.51 21.36 -17.09
N PRO A 59 10.44 22.47 -16.35
CA PRO A 59 10.09 23.76 -16.93
C PRO A 59 11.16 24.14 -17.96
N LEU A 60 10.95 23.75 -19.22
CA LEU A 60 11.25 24.63 -20.32
C LEU A 60 10.16 25.68 -20.20
N VAL A 61 10.48 26.70 -19.40
CA VAL A 61 10.28 28.04 -19.92
C VAL A 61 10.79 27.95 -21.35
N GLU A 62 9.90 28.04 -22.35
CA GLU A 62 10.35 28.44 -23.68
C GLU A 62 10.94 29.83 -23.48
N GLU A 63 12.20 29.86 -23.07
CA GLU A 63 13.01 31.06 -23.05
C GLU A 63 12.91 31.57 -24.47
N SER A 64 12.23 32.71 -24.64
CA SER A 64 12.20 33.45 -25.89
C SER A 64 13.61 33.46 -26.47
N LEU A 65 13.75 33.34 -27.79
CA LEU A 65 15.06 33.36 -28.45
C LEU A 65 15.93 34.53 -27.95
N VAL A 66 15.30 35.64 -27.57
CA VAL A 66 15.91 36.80 -26.90
C VAL A 66 16.63 36.42 -25.60
N VAL A 67 15.98 35.65 -24.72
CA VAL A 67 16.56 35.18 -23.45
C VAL A 67 17.70 34.19 -23.70
N LYS A 68 17.57 33.30 -24.70
CA LYS A 68 18.64 32.37 -25.08
C LYS A 68 19.87 33.10 -25.62
N VAL A 69 19.67 34.13 -26.46
CA VAL A 69 20.76 34.98 -26.96
C VAL A 69 21.37 35.81 -25.83
N GLN A 70 20.57 36.35 -24.92
CA GLN A 70 21.06 37.07 -23.74
C GLN A 70 21.89 36.14 -22.83
N ASN A 71 21.48 34.89 -22.66
CA ASN A 71 22.23 33.88 -21.91
C ASN A 71 23.56 33.55 -22.61
N LEU A 72 23.61 33.50 -23.95
CA LEU A 72 24.87 33.32 -24.69
C LEU A 72 25.83 34.51 -24.50
N ILE A 73 25.32 35.74 -24.50
CA ILE A 73 26.11 36.95 -24.22
C ILE A 73 26.67 36.92 -22.80
N ASN A 74 25.81 36.65 -21.82
CA ASN A 74 26.17 36.61 -20.40
C ASN A 74 27.15 35.46 -20.09
N SER A 75 27.07 34.36 -20.82
CA SER A 75 27.98 33.20 -20.67
C SER A 75 29.31 33.36 -21.41
N GLY A 76 29.49 34.42 -22.22
CA GLY A 76 30.68 34.61 -23.05
C GLY A 76 30.85 33.56 -24.14
N SER A 77 29.81 32.78 -24.45
CA SER A 77 29.88 31.66 -25.39
C SER A 77 29.56 32.11 -26.82
N GLY A 78 30.51 32.82 -27.45
CA GLY A 78 30.40 33.29 -28.83
C GLY A 78 31.04 34.66 -29.07
N ASP A 79 30.94 35.15 -30.30
CA ASP A 79 31.27 36.53 -30.67
C ASP A 79 30.21 37.49 -30.10
N THR A 80 30.61 38.30 -29.13
CA THR A 80 29.75 39.23 -28.39
C THR A 80 29.17 40.31 -29.31
N GLY A 81 29.93 40.80 -30.29
CA GLY A 81 29.45 41.81 -31.24
C GLY A 81 28.36 41.26 -32.14
N ARG A 82 28.55 40.03 -32.62
CA ARG A 82 27.57 39.33 -33.46
C ARG A 82 26.31 38.94 -32.67
N LEU A 83 26.45 38.46 -31.44
CA LEU A 83 25.32 38.13 -30.57
C LEU A 83 24.51 39.38 -30.18
N GLN A 84 25.16 40.52 -29.95
CA GLN A 84 24.49 41.79 -29.68
C GLN A 84 23.68 42.25 -30.89
N PHE A 85 24.24 42.17 -32.10
CA PHE A 85 23.52 42.49 -33.34
C PHE A 85 22.29 41.60 -33.57
N ILE A 86 22.40 40.32 -33.24
CA ILE A 86 21.30 39.35 -33.29
C ILE A 86 20.23 39.69 -32.26
N LEU A 87 20.61 40.06 -31.03
CA LEU A 87 19.69 40.46 -29.97
C LEU A 87 18.89 41.71 -30.38
N ASP A 88 19.57 42.72 -30.90
CA ASP A 88 18.94 43.96 -31.37
C ASP A 88 17.99 43.68 -32.55
N SER A 89 18.38 42.79 -33.47
CA SER A 89 17.55 42.39 -34.62
C SER A 89 16.29 41.63 -34.18
N LEU A 90 16.41 40.75 -33.17
CA LEU A 90 15.28 40.02 -32.59
C LEU A 90 14.33 40.94 -31.81
N GLN A 91 14.86 41.91 -31.06
CA GLN A 91 14.06 42.93 -30.36
C GLN A 91 13.31 43.85 -31.33
N GLN A 92 13.90 44.13 -32.49
CA GLN A 92 13.27 44.90 -33.58
C GLN A 92 12.31 44.07 -34.44
N GLY A 93 12.14 42.77 -34.17
CA GLY A 93 11.25 41.88 -34.94
C GLY A 93 11.71 41.62 -36.37
N LYS A 94 13.00 41.84 -36.68
CA LYS A 94 13.56 41.60 -38.02
C LYS A 94 13.92 40.12 -38.20
N ALA A 95 13.74 39.61 -39.42
CA ALA A 95 14.18 38.27 -39.78
C ALA A 95 15.71 38.17 -39.69
N LEU A 96 16.20 37.14 -39.00
CA LEU A 96 17.63 36.88 -38.87
C LEU A 96 18.23 36.40 -40.19
N TYR A 97 19.45 36.83 -40.52
CA TYR A 97 20.17 36.32 -41.69
C TYR A 97 20.48 34.83 -41.55
N ARG A 98 20.51 34.10 -42.67
CA ARG A 98 20.81 32.66 -42.71
C ARG A 98 22.15 32.31 -42.03
N SER A 99 23.14 33.18 -42.16
CA SER A 99 24.42 33.08 -41.48
C SER A 99 24.27 33.12 -39.96
N ASP A 100 23.39 33.97 -39.45
CA ASP A 100 23.15 34.18 -38.01
C ASP A 100 22.27 33.08 -37.42
N GLN A 101 21.33 32.55 -38.20
CA GLN A 101 20.54 31.36 -37.84
C GLN A 101 21.45 30.14 -37.64
N THR A 102 22.29 29.85 -38.63
CA THR A 102 23.25 28.73 -38.58
C THR A 102 24.20 28.88 -37.39
N TYR A 103 24.61 30.11 -37.10
CA TYR A 103 25.47 30.43 -35.96
C TYR A 103 24.77 30.15 -34.62
N LEU A 104 23.51 30.55 -34.45
CA LEU A 104 22.73 30.25 -33.25
C LEU A 104 22.43 28.75 -33.10
N GLU A 105 22.12 28.05 -34.18
CA GLU A 105 21.89 26.59 -34.18
C GLU A 105 23.13 25.83 -33.68
N HIS A 106 24.30 26.22 -34.18
CA HIS A 106 25.57 25.65 -33.73
C HIS A 106 25.89 25.97 -32.27
N LYS A 107 25.44 27.12 -31.76
CA LYS A 107 25.71 27.55 -30.36
C LYS A 107 24.68 27.04 -29.36
N LEU A 108 23.43 26.81 -29.78
CA LEU A 108 22.32 26.36 -28.94
C LEU A 108 22.06 24.85 -29.04
N GLY A 109 22.74 24.13 -29.95
CA GLY A 109 22.75 22.67 -29.97
C GLY A 109 21.45 22.03 -30.48
N GLY A 110 20.66 22.72 -31.30
CA GLY A 110 19.43 22.17 -31.88
C GLY A 110 18.87 23.01 -33.03
N ASN A 111 18.12 22.36 -33.93
CA ASN A 111 17.40 23.04 -35.02
C ASN A 111 16.37 23.99 -34.43
N LEU A 112 16.50 25.28 -34.74
CA LEU A 112 15.55 26.29 -34.28
C LEU A 112 14.25 26.14 -35.06
N ASN A 113 13.12 25.96 -34.37
CA ASN A 113 11.81 25.93 -35.01
C ASN A 113 11.36 27.39 -35.29
N ILE A 114 11.82 27.94 -36.41
CA ILE A 114 11.57 29.34 -36.84
C ILE A 114 10.21 29.46 -37.56
N HIS A 115 9.21 28.66 -37.18
CA HIS A 115 7.86 28.78 -37.74
C HIS A 115 6.90 29.61 -36.88
N SER A 116 7.28 30.05 -35.68
CA SER A 116 6.43 30.89 -34.81
C SER A 116 6.59 32.40 -35.00
N LEU A 117 7.46 32.87 -35.91
CA LEU A 117 7.67 34.30 -36.18
C LEU A 117 7.47 34.69 -37.65
N SER A 118 6.87 33.82 -38.47
CA SER A 118 6.41 34.21 -39.81
C SER A 118 5.13 35.04 -39.72
N LEU A 119 5.22 36.24 -39.13
CA LEU A 119 4.55 37.37 -39.73
C LEU A 119 5.25 37.56 -41.07
N GLN A 120 4.53 37.28 -42.15
CA GLN A 120 5.00 37.68 -43.47
C GLN A 120 5.44 39.13 -43.37
N PRO A 121 6.63 39.51 -43.88
CA PRO A 121 6.88 40.92 -44.10
C PRO A 121 5.69 41.38 -44.93
N ASP A 122 5.01 42.42 -44.45
CA ASP A 122 3.91 43.03 -45.16
C ASP A 122 4.51 43.73 -46.40
N VAL A 123 4.80 42.89 -47.40
CA VAL A 123 5.29 43.31 -48.70
C VAL A 123 4.23 44.20 -49.34
N GLY A 124 2.94 44.03 -48.96
CA GLY A 124 1.84 44.91 -49.33
C GLY A 124 2.07 46.35 -48.87
N ASN A 125 2.23 46.57 -47.56
CA ASN A 125 2.42 47.93 -47.03
C ASN A 125 3.75 48.58 -47.45
N THR A 126 4.83 47.81 -47.62
CA THR A 126 6.11 48.37 -48.08
C THR A 126 6.09 48.68 -49.58
N ILE A 127 5.45 47.84 -50.41
CA ILE A 127 5.26 48.08 -51.85
C ILE A 127 4.25 49.20 -52.07
N GLU A 128 3.17 49.31 -51.28
CA GLU A 128 2.22 50.41 -51.39
C GLU A 128 2.84 51.74 -50.98
N ASN A 129 3.65 51.77 -49.92
CA ASN A 129 4.34 53.00 -49.52
C ASN A 129 5.41 53.42 -50.54
N LEU A 130 6.13 52.45 -51.13
CA LEU A 130 7.05 52.72 -52.26
C LEU A 130 6.30 53.14 -53.53
N LYS A 131 5.16 52.52 -53.86
CA LYS A 131 4.31 52.93 -55.00
C LYS A 131 3.75 54.33 -54.79
N SER A 132 3.32 54.67 -53.57
CA SER A 132 2.85 56.00 -53.18
C SER A 132 3.98 57.02 -53.32
N GLN A 133 5.19 56.74 -52.82
CA GLN A 133 6.36 57.60 -53.00
C GLN A 133 6.74 57.78 -54.48
N VAL A 134 6.72 56.71 -55.28
CA VAL A 134 7.02 56.78 -56.72
C VAL A 134 5.94 57.57 -57.46
N LEU A 135 4.67 57.45 -57.09
CA LEU A 135 3.58 58.21 -57.69
C LEU A 135 3.68 59.71 -57.35
N LEU A 136 4.03 60.04 -56.10
CA LEU A 136 4.28 61.41 -55.65
C LEU A 136 5.52 62.01 -56.32
N ALA A 137 6.58 61.21 -56.50
CA ALA A 137 7.77 61.60 -57.26
C ALA A 137 7.46 61.85 -58.75
N ASN A 138 6.65 60.98 -59.38
CA ASN A 138 6.23 61.15 -60.77
C ASN A 138 5.34 62.39 -60.96
N GLN A 139 4.45 62.69 -60.02
CA GLN A 139 3.69 63.95 -60.03
C GLN A 139 4.61 65.17 -59.89
N LYS A 140 5.64 65.07 -59.03
CA LYS A 140 6.63 66.15 -58.87
C LYS A 140 7.48 66.34 -60.12
N ILE A 141 7.84 65.26 -60.81
CA ILE A 141 8.54 65.30 -62.11
C ILE A 141 7.65 65.95 -63.17
N ALA A 142 6.38 65.55 -63.30
CA ALA A 142 5.45 66.16 -64.26
C ALA A 142 5.25 67.67 -64.01
N ASN A 143 5.16 68.09 -62.74
CA ASN A 143 5.06 69.50 -62.38
C ASN A 143 6.35 70.27 -62.72
N LEU A 144 7.52 69.67 -62.49
CA LEU A 144 8.80 70.27 -62.86
C LEU A 144 8.97 70.33 -64.38
N GLU A 145 8.51 69.33 -65.12
CA GLU A 145 8.48 69.32 -66.58
C GLU A 145 7.57 70.43 -67.13
N SER A 146 6.38 70.64 -66.54
CA SER A 146 5.50 71.78 -66.85
C SER A 146 6.19 73.12 -66.62
N VAL A 147 6.83 73.29 -65.46
CA VAL A 147 7.55 74.53 -65.14
C VAL A 147 8.72 74.75 -66.10
N ILE A 148 9.41 73.69 -66.52
CA ILE A 148 10.49 73.76 -67.51
C ILE A 148 9.93 74.13 -68.89
N THR A 149 8.81 73.54 -69.33
CA THR A 149 8.17 73.92 -70.60
C THR A 149 7.69 75.36 -70.60
N ASP A 150 7.13 75.85 -69.50
CA ASP A 150 6.71 77.25 -69.35
C ASP A 150 7.92 78.19 -69.41
N LYS A 151 9.04 77.81 -68.78
CA LYS A 151 10.29 78.59 -68.80
C LYS A 151 10.97 78.57 -70.16
N ILE A 152 10.89 77.46 -70.89
CA ILE A 152 11.37 77.37 -72.27
C ILE A 152 10.51 78.24 -73.18
N HIS A 153 9.18 78.27 -73.01
CA HIS A 153 8.32 79.19 -73.75
C HIS A 153 8.67 80.65 -73.49
N HIS A 154 8.89 81.04 -72.23
CA HIS A 154 9.30 82.40 -71.89
C HIS A 154 10.69 82.80 -72.40
N LEU A 155 11.59 81.84 -72.66
CA LEU A 155 12.91 82.10 -73.24
C LEU A 155 12.91 82.15 -74.77
N VAL A 156 11.93 81.54 -75.44
CA VAL A 156 11.77 81.61 -76.91
C VAL A 156 11.13 82.92 -77.37
N ASP A 157 10.32 83.57 -76.51
CA ASP A 157 9.66 84.85 -76.80
C ASP A 157 10.55 86.09 -76.56
N ALA A 158 11.71 85.94 -75.92
CA ALA A 158 12.65 87.03 -75.65
C ALA A 158 13.75 87.12 -76.72
N LYS A 159 13.39 87.49 -77.96
CA LYS A 159 14.35 88.04 -78.95
C LYS A 159 14.53 89.55 -78.70
N PRO A 160 15.77 90.09 -78.60
CA PRO A 160 15.96 91.53 -78.51
C PRO A 160 15.86 92.18 -79.89
N ASN A 161 14.88 93.08 -80.05
CA ASN A 161 14.76 93.99 -81.18
C ASN A 161 15.58 95.26 -80.87
N THR A 162 16.79 95.34 -81.40
CA THR A 162 17.63 96.55 -81.35
C THR A 162 17.22 97.48 -82.49
N GLN A 163 16.52 98.58 -82.16
CA GLN A 163 16.37 99.72 -83.06
C GLN A 163 17.09 100.94 -82.51
N SER A 164 18.10 101.34 -83.27
CA SER A 164 18.85 102.59 -83.19
C SER A 164 18.06 103.74 -83.83
N GLU A 165 17.93 104.88 -83.16
CA GLU A 165 17.56 106.14 -83.80
C GLU A 165 18.72 107.16 -83.74
N LYS A 166 19.26 107.48 -84.91
CA LYS A 166 20.13 108.61 -85.19
C LYS A 166 19.29 109.68 -85.90
N HIS A 167 19.25 110.90 -85.40
CA HIS A 167 18.74 112.05 -86.17
C HIS A 167 19.87 113.04 -86.52
N LYS A 168 19.86 113.47 -87.79
CA LYS A 168 20.82 114.34 -88.49
C LYS A 168 20.51 115.84 -88.27
N PRO A 169 21.49 116.76 -88.46
CA PRO A 169 21.30 118.20 -88.33
C PRO A 169 20.69 118.83 -89.60
N VAL A 170 19.81 119.83 -89.42
CA VAL A 170 19.19 120.63 -90.50
C VAL A 170 19.96 121.93 -90.68
N LEU A 171 20.56 122.11 -91.86
CA LEU A 171 21.14 123.37 -92.34
C LEU A 171 20.03 124.24 -92.94
N GLY A 172 19.69 125.34 -92.28
CA GLY A 172 18.84 126.40 -92.85
C GLY A 172 19.70 127.47 -93.53
N ALA A 173 19.48 127.72 -94.83
CA ALA A 173 20.11 128.80 -95.58
C ALA A 173 19.43 130.15 -95.27
N MET A 174 20.21 131.17 -94.92
CA MET A 174 19.73 132.55 -94.69
C MET A 174 19.31 133.27 -95.99
N PRO A 175 18.33 134.19 -95.96
CA PRO A 175 17.92 135.01 -97.09
C PRO A 175 19.00 136.03 -97.50
N LYS A 176 19.28 136.15 -98.81
CA LYS A 176 20.22 137.13 -99.37
C LYS A 176 19.68 138.55 -99.21
N GLY A 177 20.35 139.39 -98.40
CA GLY A 177 19.96 140.79 -98.18
C GLY A 177 20.53 141.43 -96.90
N TRP A 178 21.12 140.64 -95.99
CA TRP A 178 21.72 141.17 -94.76
C TRP A 178 23.16 141.64 -94.99
N LYS A 179 23.38 142.97 -94.88
CA LYS A 179 24.71 143.56 -94.75
C LYS A 179 24.97 143.82 -93.26
N PRO A 180 26.02 143.25 -92.64
CA PRO A 180 26.32 143.49 -91.24
C PRO A 180 26.77 144.93 -91.03
N LEU A 181 26.09 145.66 -90.14
CA LEU A 181 26.62 146.89 -89.56
C LEU A 181 27.87 146.54 -88.74
N ALA A 182 28.89 147.38 -88.81
CA ALA A 182 30.10 147.28 -88.01
C ALA A 182 29.75 147.46 -86.52
N VAL A 183 29.50 146.35 -85.84
CA VAL A 183 29.31 146.28 -84.39
C VAL A 183 30.68 146.04 -83.75
N GLN A 184 30.94 146.79 -82.68
CA GLN A 184 32.20 146.82 -81.93
C GLN A 184 32.51 145.42 -81.37
N GLN A 185 33.71 144.88 -81.67
CA GLN A 185 34.17 143.54 -81.23
C GLN A 185 34.03 143.31 -79.70
N ASN A 186 34.03 144.38 -78.89
CA ASN A 186 33.86 144.32 -77.44
C ASN A 186 32.50 143.75 -76.99
N GLU A 187 31.41 143.95 -77.74
CA GLU A 187 30.10 143.39 -77.36
C GLU A 187 29.98 141.90 -77.71
N LEU A 188 30.56 141.49 -78.83
CA LEU A 188 30.65 140.10 -79.25
C LEU A 188 31.50 139.24 -78.30
N GLU A 189 32.60 139.79 -77.77
CA GLU A 189 33.40 139.11 -76.76
C GLU A 189 32.68 139.00 -75.41
N LYS A 190 31.91 140.02 -75.00
CA LYS A 190 31.05 139.95 -73.80
C LYS A 190 30.00 138.85 -73.92
N VAL A 191 29.30 138.79 -75.06
CA VAL A 191 28.30 137.74 -75.33
C VAL A 191 28.96 136.36 -75.37
N ARG A 192 30.15 136.24 -75.97
CA ARG A 192 30.88 134.95 -76.02
C ARG A 192 31.34 134.48 -74.63
N ASN A 193 31.79 135.40 -73.78
CA ASN A 193 32.17 135.08 -72.40
C ASN A 193 30.95 134.74 -71.54
N GLN A 194 29.80 135.39 -71.76
CA GLN A 194 28.53 135.02 -71.13
C GLN A 194 28.07 133.62 -71.56
N ILE A 195 28.13 133.30 -72.87
CA ILE A 195 27.81 131.97 -73.38
C ILE A 195 28.74 130.91 -72.77
N LYS A 196 30.04 131.19 -72.63
CA LYS A 196 30.97 130.26 -71.95
C LYS A 196 30.62 130.06 -70.48
N ALA A 197 30.34 131.14 -69.75
CA ALA A 197 29.95 131.06 -68.35
C ALA A 197 28.61 130.33 -68.15
N GLU A 198 27.64 130.53 -69.05
CA GLU A 198 26.38 129.78 -69.04
C GLU A 198 26.59 128.32 -69.45
N GLN A 199 27.50 128.02 -70.37
CA GLN A 199 27.85 126.67 -70.76
C GLN A 199 28.54 125.92 -69.61
N GLU A 200 29.46 126.57 -68.89
CA GLU A 200 30.09 126.03 -67.69
C GLU A 200 29.06 125.74 -66.60
N LYS A 201 28.13 126.68 -66.33
CA LYS A 201 27.00 126.44 -65.41
C LYS A 201 26.09 125.29 -65.85
N LEU A 202 25.83 125.18 -67.14
CA LEU A 202 25.02 124.09 -67.69
C LEU A 202 25.72 122.73 -67.56
N ASP A 203 27.03 122.70 -67.69
CA ASP A 203 27.81 121.48 -67.53
C ASP A 203 27.95 121.10 -66.04
N GLU A 204 28.08 122.08 -65.12
CA GLU A 204 27.94 121.87 -63.67
C GLU A 204 26.56 121.30 -63.31
N GLU A 205 25.48 121.88 -63.83
CA GLU A 205 24.10 121.40 -63.60
C GLU A 205 23.89 119.98 -64.14
N LYS A 206 24.50 119.62 -65.28
CA LYS A 206 24.50 118.25 -65.78
C LYS A 206 25.27 117.30 -64.85
N THR A 207 26.43 117.72 -64.33
CA THR A 207 27.18 116.90 -63.37
C THR A 207 26.40 116.69 -62.07
N ASP A 208 25.72 117.72 -61.57
CA ASP A 208 24.84 117.62 -60.40
C ASP A 208 23.64 116.71 -60.67
N ALA A 209 23.03 116.80 -61.86
CA ALA A 209 21.95 115.91 -62.26
C ALA A 209 22.41 114.44 -62.36
N ASP A 210 23.64 114.18 -62.81
CA ASP A 210 24.19 112.83 -62.87
C ASP A 210 24.59 112.31 -61.48
N ILE A 211 25.10 113.15 -60.58
CA ILE A 211 25.31 112.82 -59.16
C ILE A 211 23.96 112.47 -58.51
N LEU A 212 22.91 113.27 -58.73
CA LEU A 212 21.57 113.00 -58.23
C LEU A 212 21.00 111.68 -58.74
N LYS A 213 21.20 111.33 -60.01
CA LYS A 213 20.80 110.01 -60.54
C LYS A 213 21.55 108.87 -59.86
N ILE A 214 22.86 109.02 -59.62
CA ILE A 214 23.66 108.04 -58.89
C ILE A 214 23.14 107.89 -57.45
N GLU A 215 22.86 108.99 -56.76
CA GLU A 215 22.28 108.95 -55.40
C GLU A 215 20.89 108.31 -55.37
N GLN A 216 20.03 108.61 -56.34
CA GLN A 216 18.73 107.96 -56.50
C GLN A 216 18.87 106.46 -56.71
N SER A 217 19.84 106.01 -57.52
CA SER A 217 20.09 104.58 -57.74
C SER A 217 20.59 103.88 -56.46
N LYS A 218 21.47 104.53 -55.68
CA LYS A 218 21.94 104.03 -54.38
C LYS A 218 20.78 103.94 -53.38
N LEU A 219 19.92 104.97 -53.31
CA LEU A 219 18.76 104.96 -52.44
C LEU A 219 17.77 103.84 -52.83
N MET A 220 17.51 103.66 -54.13
CA MET A 220 16.68 102.57 -54.62
C MET A 220 17.26 101.21 -54.21
N GLN A 221 18.57 101.02 -54.33
CA GLN A 221 19.24 99.80 -53.89
C GLN A 221 19.11 99.57 -52.39
N ILE A 222 19.26 100.61 -51.56
CA ILE A 222 19.05 100.52 -50.11
C ILE A 222 17.59 100.14 -49.79
N ILE A 223 16.62 100.72 -50.50
CA ILE A 223 15.19 100.40 -50.32
C ILE A 223 14.91 98.94 -50.70
N LEU A 224 15.47 98.46 -51.81
CA LEU A 224 15.32 97.06 -52.23
C LEU A 224 15.95 96.11 -51.22
N ASN A 225 17.20 96.36 -50.80
CA ASN A 225 17.89 95.55 -49.80
C ASN A 225 17.10 95.53 -48.48
N ARG A 226 16.59 96.68 -48.01
CA ARG A 226 15.76 96.74 -46.80
C ARG A 226 14.50 95.88 -46.93
N LYS A 227 13.81 95.93 -48.07
CA LYS A 227 12.62 95.10 -48.32
C LYS A 227 12.97 93.62 -48.35
N GLU A 228 14.13 93.24 -48.88
CA GLU A 228 14.61 91.85 -48.86
C GLU A 228 14.95 91.39 -47.44
N PHE A 229 15.66 92.21 -46.66
CA PHE A 229 15.94 91.90 -45.25
C PHE A 229 14.67 91.81 -44.41
N GLU A 230 13.70 92.71 -44.59
CA GLU A 230 12.41 92.63 -43.89
C GLU A 230 11.64 91.33 -44.23
N LYS A 231 11.76 90.85 -45.48
CA LYS A 231 11.19 89.54 -45.85
C LYS A 231 11.95 88.39 -45.21
N GLN A 232 13.28 88.42 -45.19
CA GLN A 232 14.10 87.40 -44.54
C GLN A 232 13.80 87.30 -43.05
N VAL A 233 13.74 88.45 -42.35
CA VAL A 233 13.40 88.52 -40.92
C VAL A 233 12.01 87.94 -40.66
N LYS A 234 11.02 88.19 -41.53
CA LYS A 234 9.68 87.60 -41.38
C LYS A 234 9.70 86.08 -41.54
N ILE A 235 10.41 85.58 -42.55
CA ILE A 235 10.53 84.13 -42.78
C ILE A 235 11.23 83.45 -41.60
N GLU A 236 12.32 84.04 -41.09
CA GLU A 236 13.04 83.51 -39.92
C GLU A 236 12.19 83.57 -38.65
N HIS A 237 11.43 84.65 -38.44
CA HIS A 237 10.49 84.75 -37.32
C HIS A 237 9.41 83.66 -37.39
N GLU A 238 8.78 83.48 -38.55
CA GLU A 238 7.77 82.42 -38.76
C GLU A 238 8.36 81.02 -38.55
N ALA A 239 9.59 80.78 -39.01
CA ALA A 239 10.29 79.51 -38.80
C ALA A 239 10.59 79.25 -37.31
N LEU A 240 11.06 80.26 -36.58
CA LEU A 240 11.31 80.15 -35.14
C LEU A 240 10.02 79.96 -34.35
N GLU A 241 8.94 80.64 -34.73
CA GLU A 241 7.64 80.51 -34.08
C GLU A 241 7.07 79.09 -34.26
N GLN A 242 7.19 78.52 -35.47
CA GLN A 242 6.85 77.12 -35.72
C GLN A 242 7.70 76.15 -34.89
N GLN A 243 9.01 76.40 -34.80
CA GLN A 243 9.90 75.57 -33.98
C GLN A 243 9.52 75.63 -32.49
N ILE A 244 9.27 76.82 -31.96
CA ILE A 244 8.84 77.01 -30.55
C ILE A 244 7.52 76.27 -30.29
N GLU A 245 6.58 76.31 -31.23
CA GLU A 245 5.29 75.63 -31.06
C GLU A 245 5.45 74.10 -31.03
N LEU A 246 6.30 73.55 -31.91
CA LEU A 246 6.63 72.12 -31.87
C LEU A 246 7.34 71.72 -30.57
N GLU A 247 8.27 72.55 -30.07
CA GLU A 247 8.94 72.33 -28.79
C GLU A 247 7.96 72.39 -27.62
N ARG A 248 7.00 73.32 -27.62
CA ARG A 248 5.93 73.39 -26.61
C ARG A 248 5.07 72.13 -26.61
N GLN A 249 4.66 71.65 -27.79
CA GLN A 249 3.90 70.40 -27.90
C GLN A 249 4.68 69.20 -27.34
N SER A 250 5.99 69.13 -27.63
CA SER A 250 6.88 68.11 -27.08
C SER A 250 6.98 68.20 -25.55
N VAL A 251 7.19 69.40 -25.00
CA VAL A 251 7.25 69.62 -23.54
C VAL A 251 5.93 69.27 -22.86
N LEU A 252 4.79 69.61 -23.46
CA LEU A 252 3.47 69.22 -22.96
C LEU A 252 3.28 67.70 -22.95
N ALA A 253 3.73 67.00 -23.99
CA ALA A 253 3.70 65.55 -24.05
C ALA A 253 4.60 64.92 -22.96
N GLN A 254 5.81 65.46 -22.78
CA GLN A 254 6.73 65.04 -21.71
C GLN A 254 6.14 65.29 -20.31
N ALA A 255 5.48 66.43 -20.07
CA ALA A 255 4.85 66.74 -18.80
C ALA A 255 3.72 65.74 -18.46
N LYS A 256 2.89 65.39 -19.44
CA LYS A 256 1.86 64.34 -19.29
C LYS A 256 2.47 62.98 -18.95
N LEU A 257 3.58 62.62 -19.60
CA LEU A 257 4.28 61.37 -19.31
C LEU A 257 4.84 61.36 -17.88
N VAL A 258 5.43 62.46 -17.42
CA VAL A 258 5.93 62.59 -16.04
C VAL A 258 4.79 62.47 -15.02
N GLU A 259 3.63 63.05 -15.29
CA GLU A 259 2.45 62.92 -14.43
C GLU A 259 1.98 61.45 -14.33
N GLN A 260 1.95 60.74 -15.46
CA GLN A 260 1.64 59.31 -15.49
C GLN A 260 2.68 58.48 -14.71
N ILE A 261 3.98 58.78 -14.85
CA ILE A 261 5.05 58.12 -14.09
C ILE A 261 4.84 58.34 -12.59
N LYS A 262 4.54 59.56 -12.15
CA LYS A 262 4.27 59.87 -10.73
C LYS A 262 3.05 59.11 -10.20
N ALA A 263 1.98 58.99 -10.99
CA ALA A 263 0.81 58.20 -10.62
C ALA A 263 1.17 56.71 -10.44
N GLN A 264 1.91 56.14 -11.40
CA GLN A 264 2.38 54.75 -11.34
C GLN A 264 3.33 54.51 -10.16
N GLU A 265 4.24 55.45 -9.86
CA GLU A 265 5.11 55.36 -8.68
C GLU A 265 4.31 55.32 -7.36
N SER A 266 3.24 56.11 -7.27
CA SER A 266 2.35 56.09 -6.10
C SER A 266 1.62 54.75 -5.95
N GLU A 267 1.13 54.18 -7.05
CA GLU A 267 0.49 52.86 -7.07
C GLU A 267 1.48 51.75 -6.72
N LEU A 268 2.69 51.80 -7.27
CA LEU A 268 3.77 50.86 -6.94
C LEU A 268 4.15 50.95 -5.46
N ALA A 269 4.17 52.15 -4.87
CA ALA A 269 4.42 52.31 -3.44
C ALA A 269 3.32 51.67 -2.58
N LYS A 270 2.05 51.80 -2.97
CA LYS A 270 0.92 51.12 -2.30
C LYS A 270 1.02 49.60 -2.45
N ALA A 271 1.30 49.11 -3.65
CA ALA A 271 1.47 47.68 -3.92
C ALA A 271 2.63 47.07 -3.11
N LYS A 272 3.75 47.79 -2.96
CA LYS A 272 4.88 47.37 -2.11
C LYS A 272 4.47 47.24 -0.64
N LYS A 273 3.72 48.20 -0.10
CA LYS A 273 3.22 48.12 1.29
C LYS A 273 2.32 46.91 1.50
N VAL A 274 1.35 46.69 0.61
CA VAL A 274 0.45 45.52 0.67
C VAL A 274 1.24 44.22 0.57
N ARG A 275 2.23 44.14 -0.33
CA ARG A 275 3.14 42.99 -0.42
C ARG A 275 3.87 42.77 0.91
N ASP A 276 4.41 43.81 1.54
CA ASP A 276 5.15 43.68 2.80
C ASP A 276 4.24 43.21 3.94
N GLU A 277 2.99 43.69 4.00
CA GLU A 277 1.97 43.22 4.93
C GLU A 277 1.63 41.74 4.72
N ILE A 278 1.43 41.31 3.47
CA ILE A 278 1.17 39.90 3.14
C ILE A 278 2.36 39.02 3.51
N VAL A 279 3.59 39.46 3.23
CA VAL A 279 4.80 38.71 3.60
C VAL A 279 4.91 38.56 5.11
N LEU A 280 4.60 39.61 5.88
CA LEU A 280 4.60 39.55 7.34
C LEU A 280 3.54 38.57 7.87
N GLN A 281 2.32 38.59 7.31
CA GLN A 281 1.26 37.65 7.67
C GLN A 281 1.66 36.21 7.34
N LEU A 282 2.22 35.96 6.16
CA LEU A 282 2.69 34.63 5.77
C LEU A 282 3.80 34.12 6.70
N GLN A 283 4.72 34.99 7.13
CA GLN A 283 5.76 34.62 8.10
C GLN A 283 5.16 34.25 9.47
N GLN A 284 4.16 35.01 9.94
CA GLN A 284 3.46 34.70 11.18
C GLN A 284 2.71 33.36 11.08
N GLU A 285 1.96 33.13 10.00
CA GLU A 285 1.25 31.88 9.75
C GLU A 285 2.21 30.68 9.66
N GLN A 286 3.35 30.83 8.98
CA GLN A 286 4.38 29.80 8.94
C GLN A 286 4.92 29.47 10.34
N SER A 287 5.13 30.48 11.19
CA SER A 287 5.58 30.27 12.57
C SER A 287 4.53 29.55 13.41
N ASN A 288 3.24 29.90 13.26
CA ASN A 288 2.14 29.26 13.97
C ASN A 288 1.98 27.80 13.53
N LEU A 289 2.01 27.54 12.21
CA LEU A 289 1.97 26.18 11.66
C LEU A 289 3.15 25.33 12.14
N TYR A 290 4.34 25.91 12.28
CA TYR A 290 5.50 25.21 12.81
C TYR A 290 5.30 24.82 14.28
N VAL A 291 4.78 25.74 15.11
CA VAL A 291 4.47 25.47 16.52
C VAL A 291 3.38 24.40 16.65
N ASP A 292 2.31 24.49 15.86
CA ASP A 292 1.22 23.51 15.87
C ASP A 292 1.71 22.12 15.44
N LEU A 293 2.55 22.06 14.40
CA LEU A 293 3.15 20.80 13.95
C LEU A 293 4.04 20.19 15.04
N GLN A 294 4.79 21.01 15.75
CA GLN A 294 5.63 20.56 16.85
C GLN A 294 4.78 20.04 18.02
N ASN A 295 3.71 20.75 18.40
CA ASN A 295 2.76 20.32 19.43
C ASN A 295 2.07 19.00 19.06
N GLN A 296 1.66 18.83 17.80
CA GLN A 296 1.08 17.58 17.30
C GLN A 296 2.09 16.42 17.36
N LYS A 297 3.35 16.68 17.00
CA LYS A 297 4.43 15.68 17.09
C LYS A 297 4.69 15.26 18.52
N ASP A 298 4.72 16.20 19.46
CA ASP A 298 4.93 15.92 20.88
C ASP A 298 3.75 15.15 21.48
N THR A 299 2.51 15.52 21.10
CA THR A 299 1.30 14.76 21.47
C THR A 299 1.33 13.34 20.91
N LEU A 300 1.74 13.17 19.64
CA LEU A 300 1.85 11.85 19.02
C LEU A 300 2.92 10.98 19.71
N ASN A 301 4.05 11.57 20.08
CA ASN A 301 5.10 10.87 20.83
C ASN A 301 4.58 10.45 22.20
N TYR A 302 3.87 11.32 22.92
CA TYR A 302 3.23 10.99 24.18
C TYR A 302 2.26 9.81 24.04
N VAL A 303 1.31 9.89 23.10
CA VAL A 303 0.35 8.80 22.83
C VAL A 303 1.06 7.50 22.47
N LYS A 304 2.13 7.55 21.68
CA LYS A 304 2.93 6.37 21.33
C LYS A 304 3.57 5.73 22.55
N THR A 305 4.12 6.53 23.48
CA THR A 305 4.71 6.01 24.72
C THR A 305 3.65 5.41 25.65
N GLU A 306 2.49 6.05 25.78
CA GLU A 306 1.38 5.51 26.59
C GLU A 306 0.83 4.21 25.99
N HIS A 307 0.66 4.13 24.67
CA HIS A 307 0.26 2.90 23.99
C HIS A 307 1.29 1.78 24.21
N GLN A 308 2.59 2.07 24.21
CA GLN A 308 3.62 1.08 24.51
C GLN A 308 3.54 0.57 25.95
N LYS A 309 3.24 1.44 26.92
CA LYS A 309 3.01 1.04 28.33
C LYS A 309 1.80 0.13 28.45
N ILE A 310 0.65 0.56 27.92
CA ILE A 310 -0.60 -0.22 27.92
C ILE A 310 -0.38 -1.58 27.26
N TYR A 311 0.31 -1.62 26.12
CA TYR A 311 0.62 -2.89 25.45
C TYR A 311 1.47 -3.81 26.34
N SER A 312 2.48 -3.27 27.02
CA SER A 312 3.31 -4.06 27.93
C SER A 312 2.52 -4.57 29.14
N GLU A 313 1.57 -3.79 29.65
CA GLU A 313 0.67 -4.21 30.74
C GLU A 313 -0.30 -5.30 30.27
N LEU A 314 -0.94 -5.11 29.12
CA LEU A 314 -1.82 -6.11 28.52
C LEU A 314 -1.11 -7.45 28.29
N THR A 315 0.13 -7.43 27.79
CA THR A 315 0.89 -8.67 27.60
C THR A 315 1.23 -9.39 28.92
N LYS A 316 1.39 -8.64 30.03
CA LYS A 316 1.60 -9.24 31.35
C LYS A 316 0.30 -9.85 31.86
N GLU A 317 -0.81 -9.14 31.76
CA GLU A 317 -2.13 -9.65 32.15
C GLU A 317 -2.50 -10.91 31.34
N GLU A 318 -2.26 -10.92 30.02
CA GLU A 318 -2.47 -12.11 29.18
C GLU A 318 -1.62 -13.31 29.65
N GLN A 319 -0.37 -13.07 30.06
CA GLN A 319 0.50 -14.13 30.60
C GLN A 319 0.01 -14.63 31.96
N GLU A 320 -0.42 -13.74 32.86
CA GLU A 320 -0.96 -14.09 34.17
C GLU A 320 -2.24 -14.91 34.04
N VAL A 321 -3.19 -14.46 33.21
CA VAL A 321 -4.41 -15.21 32.90
C VAL A 321 -4.09 -16.57 32.28
N ALA A 322 -3.12 -16.64 31.36
CA ALA A 322 -2.71 -17.93 30.79
C ALA A 322 -2.15 -18.88 31.87
N GLN A 323 -1.37 -18.38 32.82
CA GLN A 323 -0.87 -19.18 33.94
C GLN A 323 -2.01 -19.65 34.86
N GLU A 324 -2.96 -18.79 35.19
CA GLU A 324 -4.14 -19.15 35.99
C GLU A 324 -4.99 -20.22 35.30
N VAL A 325 -5.24 -20.07 33.99
CA VAL A 325 -5.96 -21.07 33.19
C VAL A 325 -5.22 -22.40 33.16
N MET A 326 -3.88 -22.40 33.07
CA MET A 326 -3.08 -23.63 33.14
C MET A 326 -3.17 -24.28 34.52
N ALA A 327 -3.10 -23.51 35.60
CA ALA A 327 -3.23 -24.01 36.97
C ALA A 327 -4.63 -24.61 37.20
N GLU A 328 -5.69 -23.96 36.72
CA GLU A 328 -7.05 -24.46 36.86
C GLU A 328 -7.29 -25.72 36.02
N ARG A 329 -6.72 -25.80 34.81
CA ARG A 329 -6.71 -27.05 34.02
C ARG A 329 -6.00 -28.19 34.73
N GLN A 330 -4.90 -27.92 35.43
CA GLN A 330 -4.21 -28.93 36.24
C GLN A 330 -5.07 -29.41 37.40
N ARG A 331 -5.71 -28.49 38.15
CA ARG A 331 -6.65 -28.83 39.23
C ARG A 331 -7.82 -29.68 38.72
N LEU A 332 -8.43 -29.31 37.59
CA LEU A 332 -9.51 -30.09 36.97
C LEU A 332 -9.03 -31.49 36.52
N ALA A 333 -7.81 -31.60 36.00
CA ALA A 333 -7.23 -32.89 35.65
C ALA A 333 -7.00 -33.78 36.88
N GLU A 334 -6.56 -33.21 38.00
CA GLU A 334 -6.45 -33.92 39.28
C GLU A 334 -7.80 -34.36 39.82
N GLN A 335 -8.80 -33.47 39.80
CA GLN A 335 -10.18 -33.82 40.17
C GLN A 335 -10.73 -34.96 39.30
N THR A 336 -10.43 -34.95 38.00
CA THR A 336 -10.82 -36.02 37.08
C THR A 336 -10.16 -37.35 37.45
N LYS A 337 -8.87 -37.35 37.80
CA LYS A 337 -8.16 -38.55 38.29
C LYS A 337 -8.76 -39.07 39.61
N ILE A 338 -9.09 -38.17 40.53
CA ILE A 338 -9.73 -38.53 41.81
C ILE A 338 -11.11 -39.14 41.54
N ALA A 339 -11.92 -38.54 40.68
CA ALA A 339 -13.22 -39.07 40.30
C ALA A 339 -13.13 -40.46 39.65
N GLN A 340 -12.16 -40.67 38.76
CA GLN A 340 -11.87 -42.00 38.18
C GLN A 340 -11.49 -43.02 39.25
N ARG A 341 -10.66 -42.63 40.23
CA ARG A 341 -10.29 -43.51 41.35
C ARG A 341 -11.51 -43.86 42.21
N ILE A 342 -12.34 -42.88 42.56
CA ILE A 342 -13.60 -43.09 43.30
C ILE A 342 -14.50 -44.05 42.53
N GLN A 343 -14.63 -43.89 41.22
CA GLN A 343 -15.43 -44.78 40.37
C GLN A 343 -14.88 -46.21 40.39
N SER A 344 -13.57 -46.40 40.25
CA SER A 344 -12.95 -47.73 40.32
C SER A 344 -13.11 -48.39 41.69
N GLU A 345 -13.04 -47.62 42.79
CA GLU A 345 -13.25 -48.14 44.14
C GLU A 345 -14.72 -48.48 44.37
N LYS A 346 -15.65 -47.69 43.83
CA LYS A 346 -17.08 -48.00 43.85
C LYS A 346 -17.39 -49.32 43.12
N GLU A 347 -16.81 -49.54 41.95
CA GLU A 347 -16.94 -50.81 41.20
C GLU A 347 -16.36 -52.00 41.99
N ARG A 348 -15.24 -51.78 42.68
CA ARG A 348 -14.65 -52.78 43.58
C ARG A 348 -15.56 -53.09 44.77
N LEU A 349 -16.07 -52.08 45.45
CA LEU A 349 -16.99 -52.24 46.59
C LEU A 349 -18.28 -52.93 46.18
N GLU A 350 -18.81 -52.63 44.99
CA GLU A 350 -19.97 -53.33 44.45
C GLU A 350 -19.66 -54.82 44.19
N SER A 351 -18.47 -55.13 43.67
CA SER A 351 -18.02 -56.51 43.50
C SER A 351 -17.93 -57.26 44.84
N ILE A 352 -17.35 -56.62 45.85
CA ILE A 352 -17.28 -57.16 47.22
C ILE A 352 -18.69 -57.33 47.80
N ARG A 353 -19.60 -56.40 47.56
CA ARG A 353 -20.99 -56.48 48.01
C ARG A 353 -21.67 -57.71 47.41
N VAL A 354 -21.58 -57.90 46.10
CA VAL A 354 -22.15 -59.05 45.39
C VAL A 354 -21.55 -60.37 45.91
N GLU A 355 -20.25 -60.40 46.15
CA GLU A 355 -19.59 -61.56 46.76
C GLU A 355 -20.09 -61.84 48.19
N SER A 356 -20.21 -60.80 49.03
CA SER A 356 -20.74 -60.94 50.39
C SER A 356 -22.19 -61.41 50.39
N GLU A 357 -23.03 -60.94 49.48
CA GLU A 357 -24.40 -61.44 49.30
C GLU A 357 -24.41 -62.91 48.89
N SER A 358 -23.50 -63.32 47.99
CA SER A 358 -23.35 -64.72 47.60
C SER A 358 -22.93 -65.59 48.78
N ILE A 359 -21.94 -65.14 49.57
CA ILE A 359 -21.50 -65.83 50.79
C ILE A 359 -22.68 -65.96 51.76
N ILE A 360 -23.46 -64.90 52.00
CA ILE A 360 -24.64 -64.94 52.88
C ILE A 360 -25.68 -65.94 52.37
N ARG A 361 -25.93 -66.01 51.06
CA ARG A 361 -26.86 -67.01 50.49
C ARG A 361 -26.35 -68.42 50.71
N VAL A 362 -25.06 -68.66 50.48
CA VAL A 362 -24.42 -69.97 50.69
C VAL A 362 -24.43 -70.36 52.16
N THR A 363 -24.04 -69.47 53.07
CA THR A 363 -24.03 -69.75 54.52
C THR A 363 -25.43 -70.02 55.03
N LYS A 364 -26.45 -69.25 54.59
CA LYS A 364 -27.85 -69.50 54.94
C LYS A 364 -28.35 -70.85 54.40
N SER A 365 -27.95 -71.24 53.19
CA SER A 365 -28.25 -72.57 52.65
C SER A 365 -27.62 -73.67 53.50
N GLN A 366 -26.33 -73.54 53.82
CA GLN A 366 -25.60 -74.49 54.67
C GLN A 366 -26.16 -74.55 56.09
N GLU A 367 -26.55 -73.42 56.67
CA GLU A 367 -27.19 -73.35 57.99
C GLU A 367 -28.54 -74.08 57.97
N ASN A 368 -29.35 -73.90 56.92
CA ASN A 368 -30.59 -74.65 56.75
C ASN A 368 -30.34 -76.16 56.58
N GLU A 369 -29.32 -76.55 55.83
CA GLU A 369 -28.92 -77.95 55.66
C GLU A 369 -28.44 -78.56 56.98
N LEU A 370 -27.59 -77.86 57.74
CA LEU A 370 -27.14 -78.26 59.06
C LEU A 370 -28.31 -78.33 60.05
N ALA A 371 -29.21 -77.36 60.06
CA ALA A 371 -30.42 -77.38 60.89
C ALA A 371 -31.33 -78.58 60.54
N ALA A 372 -31.43 -78.93 59.25
CA ALA A 372 -32.15 -80.12 58.81
C ALA A 372 -31.44 -81.40 59.25
N GLN A 373 -30.11 -81.45 59.23
CA GLN A 373 -29.32 -82.56 59.78
C GLN A 373 -29.52 -82.69 61.30
N VAL A 374 -29.41 -81.59 62.05
CA VAL A 374 -29.65 -81.55 63.50
C VAL A 374 -31.08 -82.00 63.84
N LYS A 375 -32.09 -81.61 63.04
CA LYS A 375 -33.47 -82.13 63.20
C LYS A 375 -33.57 -83.63 62.95
N LYS A 376 -32.89 -84.16 61.93
CA LYS A 376 -32.85 -85.61 61.66
C LYS A 376 -32.14 -86.36 62.78
N GLU A 377 -31.01 -85.86 63.27
CA GLU A 377 -30.28 -86.48 64.37
C GLU A 377 -31.04 -86.39 65.70
N SER A 378 -31.66 -85.25 66.01
CA SER A 378 -32.49 -85.13 67.21
C SER A 378 -33.71 -86.05 67.17
N ALA A 379 -34.30 -86.28 65.99
CA ALA A 379 -35.35 -87.29 65.81
C ALA A 379 -34.83 -88.72 66.05
N LYS A 380 -33.62 -89.06 65.58
CA LYS A 380 -32.98 -90.35 65.87
C LYS A 380 -32.70 -90.52 67.37
N ILE A 381 -32.17 -89.48 68.03
CA ILE A 381 -31.94 -89.46 69.48
C ILE A 381 -33.26 -89.61 70.24
N ALA A 382 -34.34 -88.95 69.82
CA ALA A 382 -35.65 -89.09 70.43
C ALA A 382 -36.21 -90.53 70.30
N LEU A 383 -35.97 -91.20 69.16
CA LEU A 383 -36.31 -92.61 68.99
C LEU A 383 -35.47 -93.51 69.90
N GLN A 384 -34.15 -93.27 70.00
CA GLN A 384 -33.27 -93.98 70.92
C GLN A 384 -33.68 -93.77 72.39
N ALA A 385 -34.08 -92.55 72.78
CA ALA A 385 -34.58 -92.25 74.12
C ALA A 385 -35.88 -93.00 74.43
N LYS A 386 -36.80 -93.13 73.47
CA LYS A 386 -38.00 -93.99 73.61
C LYS A 386 -37.62 -95.46 73.76
N LEU A 387 -36.66 -95.94 72.99
CA LEU A 387 -36.15 -97.31 73.10
C LEU A 387 -35.51 -97.58 74.47
N LEU A 388 -34.68 -96.66 74.97
CA LEU A 388 -34.10 -96.73 76.30
C LEU A 388 -35.16 -96.72 77.40
N LYS A 389 -36.24 -95.94 77.23
CA LYS A 389 -37.39 -95.95 78.15
C LYS A 389 -38.11 -97.31 78.17
N ASN A 390 -38.22 -97.97 77.01
CA ASN A 390 -38.74 -99.33 76.93
C ASN A 390 -37.79 -100.33 77.60
N ILE A 391 -36.48 -100.23 77.35
CA ILE A 391 -35.46 -101.08 77.99
C ILE A 391 -35.49 -100.91 79.50
N THR A 392 -35.54 -99.69 80.04
CA THR A 392 -35.64 -99.45 81.49
C THR A 392 -36.92 -100.01 82.09
N ASN A 393 -38.04 -99.98 81.36
CA ASN A 393 -39.27 -100.67 81.79
C ASN A 393 -39.08 -102.20 81.79
N TYR A 394 -38.40 -102.77 80.80
CA TYR A 394 -38.04 -104.20 80.78
C TYR A 394 -37.05 -104.57 81.89
N GLU A 395 -36.10 -103.71 82.24
CA GLU A 395 -35.18 -103.91 83.36
C GLU A 395 -35.91 -103.90 84.70
N LYS A 396 -36.88 -102.99 84.91
CA LYS A 396 -37.77 -103.02 86.08
C LYS A 396 -38.60 -104.31 86.14
N TYR A 397 -39.08 -104.79 84.99
CA TYR A 397 -39.76 -106.08 84.90
C TYR A 397 -38.82 -107.25 85.22
N LEU A 398 -37.58 -107.23 84.74
CA LEU A 398 -36.57 -108.24 85.06
C LEU A 398 -36.18 -108.22 86.55
N ALA A 399 -36.01 -107.04 87.13
CA ALA A 399 -35.67 -106.87 88.55
C ALA A 399 -36.79 -107.44 89.45
N SER A 400 -38.05 -107.12 89.16
CA SER A 400 -39.20 -107.71 89.86
C SER A 400 -39.34 -109.22 89.62
N SER A 401 -38.89 -109.75 88.48
CA SER A 401 -38.79 -111.19 88.24
C SER A 401 -37.67 -111.85 89.05
N LYS A 402 -36.50 -111.21 89.20
CA LYS A 402 -35.39 -111.69 90.04
C LYS A 402 -35.77 -111.73 91.53
N GLU A 403 -36.54 -110.75 92.00
CA GLU A 403 -37.06 -110.71 93.36
C GLU A 403 -38.02 -111.88 93.65
N LYS A 404 -38.87 -112.24 92.67
CA LYS A 404 -39.70 -113.47 92.75
C LYS A 404 -38.87 -114.76 92.76
N GLN A 405 -37.73 -114.80 92.07
CA GLN A 405 -36.79 -115.93 92.12
C GLN A 405 -36.10 -116.07 93.49
N SER A 406 -35.76 -114.95 94.15
CA SER A 406 -35.16 -114.96 95.50
C SER A 406 -36.10 -115.58 96.56
N ILE A 407 -37.41 -115.34 96.41
CA ILE A 407 -38.43 -115.93 97.28
C ILE A 407 -38.56 -117.45 97.05
N LEU A 408 -38.31 -117.92 95.82
CA LEU A 408 -38.26 -119.35 95.49
C LEU A 408 -36.99 -120.03 96.03
N THR A 409 -35.83 -119.37 95.98
CA THR A 409 -34.56 -119.93 96.49
C THR A 409 -34.57 -120.10 98.00
N ASN A 410 -35.19 -119.19 98.76
CA ASN A 410 -35.31 -119.33 100.22
C ASN A 410 -36.24 -120.49 100.61
N LYS A 411 -37.28 -120.77 99.81
CA LYS A 411 -38.13 -121.97 99.95
C LYS A 411 -37.40 -123.27 99.61
N ILE A 412 -36.42 -123.23 98.71
CA ILE A 412 -35.57 -124.38 98.34
C ILE A 412 -34.50 -124.65 99.40
N GLU A 413 -33.95 -123.62 100.06
CA GLU A 413 -32.97 -123.79 101.16
C GLU A 413 -33.58 -124.43 102.41
N GLU A 414 -34.85 -124.15 102.71
CA GLU A 414 -35.58 -124.79 103.82
C GLU A 414 -35.85 -126.28 103.57
N GLN A 415 -36.01 -126.68 102.30
CA GLN A 415 -36.14 -128.09 101.90
C GLN A 415 -34.79 -128.82 101.80
N LYS A 416 -33.70 -128.09 101.51
CA LYS A 416 -32.34 -128.66 101.38
C LYS A 416 -31.69 -129.08 102.71
N LYS A 417 -32.09 -128.55 103.88
CA LYS A 417 -31.57 -129.03 105.18
C LYS A 417 -32.16 -130.38 105.63
N LYS A 418 -33.27 -130.84 105.03
CA LYS A 418 -33.98 -132.08 105.42
C LYS A 418 -33.54 -133.35 104.66
N ILE A 419 -32.69 -133.23 103.64
CA ILE A 419 -32.18 -134.37 102.86
C ILE A 419 -30.66 -134.33 103.00
N ALA A 420 -30.12 -134.89 104.09
CA ALA A 420 -29.53 -136.22 104.09
C ALA A 420 -28.30 -136.29 103.16
N LYS A 421 -27.08 -136.34 103.72
CA LYS A 421 -26.44 -137.63 104.09
C LYS A 421 -26.66 -138.67 102.98
N THR A 422 -25.69 -138.82 102.08
CA THR A 422 -25.14 -140.07 101.50
C THR A 422 -24.60 -139.87 100.08
N ALA A 423 -23.32 -140.28 99.89
CA ALA A 423 -22.72 -140.93 98.71
C ALA A 423 -22.73 -140.21 97.33
N SER A 424 -21.86 -140.44 96.35
CA SER A 424 -20.46 -140.89 96.19
C SER A 424 -20.20 -140.92 94.67
N SER A 425 -19.07 -140.37 94.22
CA SER A 425 -18.32 -140.67 92.97
C SER A 425 -18.89 -140.43 91.55
N LEU A 426 -18.19 -139.52 90.85
CA LEU A 426 -17.56 -139.62 89.52
C LEU A 426 -18.37 -140.03 88.26
N SER A 427 -18.53 -139.08 87.32
CA SER A 427 -17.75 -138.96 86.07
C SER A 427 -18.51 -138.17 85.00
N GLN A 428 -17.75 -137.56 84.06
CA GLN A 428 -18.14 -136.59 83.01
C GLN A 428 -18.04 -135.14 83.52
N ILE A 429 -17.06 -134.33 83.12
CA ILE A 429 -16.83 -133.84 81.76
C ILE A 429 -15.32 -133.56 81.54
N THR A 430 -14.66 -134.43 80.77
CA THR A 430 -13.32 -134.24 80.18
C THR A 430 -13.42 -133.70 78.74
N HIS A 431 -14.45 -132.88 78.45
CA HIS A 431 -14.69 -132.33 77.11
C HIS A 431 -14.59 -130.79 77.06
N GLU A 432 -14.62 -130.12 78.21
CA GLU A 432 -14.57 -128.66 78.30
C GLU A 432 -13.14 -128.11 78.47
N THR A 433 -12.17 -128.93 78.87
CA THR A 433 -10.75 -128.53 79.00
C THR A 433 -10.02 -128.44 77.64
N ASP A 434 -10.38 -129.27 76.66
CA ASP A 434 -9.78 -129.23 75.31
C ASP A 434 -10.32 -128.09 74.42
N LEU A 435 -11.51 -127.57 74.73
CA LEU A 435 -12.07 -126.40 74.06
C LEU A 435 -11.41 -125.10 74.54
N LEU A 436 -10.98 -125.05 75.80
CA LEU A 436 -10.33 -123.87 76.37
C LEU A 436 -8.89 -123.68 75.84
N ASP A 437 -8.14 -124.79 75.67
CA ASP A 437 -6.77 -124.74 75.14
C ASP A 437 -6.72 -124.37 73.63
N LYS A 438 -7.77 -124.70 72.86
CA LYS A 438 -7.92 -124.23 71.46
C LYS A 438 -8.22 -122.73 71.38
N ILE A 439 -9.06 -122.21 72.27
CA ILE A 439 -9.41 -120.78 72.30
C ILE A 439 -8.20 -119.92 72.71
N ILE A 440 -7.34 -120.42 73.61
CA ILE A 440 -6.11 -119.73 74.01
C ILE A 440 -5.06 -119.74 72.88
N HIS A 441 -4.98 -120.81 72.09
CA HIS A 441 -4.08 -120.89 70.94
C HIS A 441 -4.54 -119.99 69.78
N GLU A 442 -5.83 -119.96 69.46
CA GLU A 442 -6.40 -119.09 68.42
C GLU A 442 -6.26 -117.60 68.76
N ARG A 443 -6.40 -117.22 70.03
CA ARG A 443 -6.20 -115.82 70.46
C ARG A 443 -4.76 -115.34 70.26
N LYS A 444 -3.78 -116.23 70.49
CA LYS A 444 -2.35 -115.93 70.32
C LYS A 444 -1.95 -115.81 68.84
N VAL A 445 -2.58 -116.61 67.96
CA VAL A 445 -2.42 -116.52 66.51
C VAL A 445 -3.04 -115.22 65.97
N LEU A 446 -4.21 -114.82 66.48
CA LEU A 446 -4.85 -113.55 66.08
C LEU A 446 -4.07 -112.31 66.54
N GLU A 447 -3.44 -112.32 67.72
CA GLU A 447 -2.59 -111.21 68.18
C GLU A 447 -1.31 -111.06 67.34
N GLN A 448 -0.71 -112.18 66.90
CA GLN A 448 0.42 -112.13 65.96
C GLN A 448 0.00 -111.63 64.56
N GLN A 449 -1.20 -111.98 64.10
CA GLN A 449 -1.75 -111.49 62.83
C GLN A 449 -2.09 -110.00 62.85
N ILE A 450 -2.57 -109.47 63.98
CA ILE A 450 -2.83 -108.03 64.15
C ILE A 450 -1.51 -107.24 64.15
N SER A 451 -0.48 -107.75 64.84
CA SER A 451 0.83 -107.09 64.88
C SER A 451 1.55 -107.09 63.52
N SER A 452 1.40 -108.12 62.69
CA SER A 452 1.94 -108.12 61.31
C SER A 452 1.15 -107.19 60.40
N ALA A 453 -0.19 -107.15 60.52
CA ALA A 453 -1.07 -106.29 59.74
C ALA A 453 -0.85 -104.79 60.02
N ASP A 454 -0.54 -104.40 61.26
CA ASP A 454 -0.21 -103.01 61.58
C ASP A 454 1.14 -102.56 60.99
N SER A 455 2.11 -103.48 60.88
CA SER A 455 3.40 -103.21 60.22
C SER A 455 3.24 -103.08 58.69
N GLU A 456 2.36 -103.89 58.10
CA GLU A 456 2.01 -103.81 56.67
C GLU A 456 1.23 -102.52 56.36
N LEU A 457 0.30 -102.10 57.24
CA LEU A 457 -0.41 -100.83 57.08
C LEU A 457 0.52 -99.61 57.15
N ALA A 458 1.59 -99.67 57.94
CA ALA A 458 2.60 -98.63 57.99
C ALA A 458 3.43 -98.56 56.69
N GLN A 459 3.80 -99.71 56.11
CA GLN A 459 4.46 -99.77 54.80
C GLN A 459 3.52 -99.27 53.68
N ILE A 460 2.25 -99.68 53.68
CA ILE A 460 1.25 -99.23 52.69
C ILE A 460 1.03 -97.70 52.75
N ARG A 461 1.07 -97.09 53.95
CA ARG A 461 0.97 -95.63 54.07
C ARG A 461 2.19 -94.90 53.49
N ASN A 462 3.39 -95.45 53.67
CA ASN A 462 4.61 -94.87 53.10
C ASN A 462 4.67 -95.06 51.58
N GLU A 463 4.25 -96.21 51.06
CA GLU A 463 4.14 -96.46 49.62
C GLU A 463 3.08 -95.55 48.97
N LYS A 464 1.92 -95.37 49.61
CA LYS A 464 0.88 -94.44 49.16
C LYS A 464 1.38 -93.01 49.07
N SER A 465 2.16 -92.53 50.04
CA SER A 465 2.79 -91.20 50.02
C SER A 465 3.79 -91.06 48.84
N SER A 466 4.57 -92.10 48.55
CA SER A 466 5.49 -92.11 47.41
C SER A 466 4.74 -92.10 46.07
N LEU A 467 3.65 -92.86 45.97
CA LEU A 467 2.80 -92.94 44.78
C LEU A 467 2.03 -91.64 44.54
N GLU A 468 1.54 -90.97 45.58
CA GLU A 468 0.88 -89.66 45.46
C GLU A 468 1.85 -88.58 44.94
N LYS A 469 3.12 -88.61 45.36
CA LYS A 469 4.17 -87.74 44.80
C LYS A 469 4.48 -88.05 43.34
N GLN A 470 4.64 -89.33 42.99
CA GLN A 470 4.84 -89.74 41.59
C GLN A 470 3.62 -89.39 40.70
N LEU A 471 2.41 -89.48 41.23
CA LEU A 471 1.17 -89.13 40.51
C LEU A 471 1.01 -87.62 40.33
N ALA A 472 1.53 -86.80 41.26
CA ALA A 472 1.64 -85.36 41.10
C ALA A 472 2.68 -84.95 40.04
N GLU A 473 3.85 -85.62 40.00
CA GLU A 473 4.89 -85.42 38.97
C GLU A 473 4.46 -85.92 37.59
N GLN A 474 3.72 -87.02 37.50
CA GLN A 474 3.12 -87.47 36.25
C GLN A 474 2.02 -86.51 35.78
N LYS A 475 1.20 -85.95 36.69
CA LYS A 475 0.20 -84.92 36.33
C LYS A 475 0.85 -83.62 35.83
N SER A 476 1.96 -83.18 36.41
CA SER A 476 2.69 -82.00 35.93
C SER A 476 3.35 -82.25 34.57
N SER A 477 3.88 -83.46 34.35
CA SER A 477 4.43 -83.91 33.05
C SER A 477 3.35 -84.08 31.96
N ILE A 478 2.15 -84.53 32.33
CA ILE A 478 0.98 -84.60 31.42
C ILE A 478 0.46 -83.19 31.08
N SER A 479 0.55 -82.23 32.00
CA SER A 479 0.19 -80.83 31.76
C SER A 479 1.14 -80.13 30.79
N SER A 480 2.45 -80.35 30.93
CA SER A 480 3.46 -79.78 30.03
C SER A 480 3.41 -80.39 28.63
N THR A 481 3.21 -81.70 28.51
CA THR A 481 3.00 -82.39 27.23
C THR A 481 1.69 -81.98 26.55
N LYS A 482 0.58 -81.81 27.28
CA LYS A 482 -0.67 -81.23 26.75
C LYS A 482 -0.50 -79.80 26.23
N LYS A 483 0.33 -78.97 26.87
CA LYS A 483 0.65 -77.62 26.36
C LYS A 483 1.44 -77.68 25.05
N LEU A 484 2.45 -78.56 24.96
CA LEU A 484 3.24 -78.77 23.74
C LEU A 484 2.39 -79.33 22.59
N GLU A 485 1.49 -80.28 22.86
CA GLU A 485 0.55 -80.80 21.86
C GLU A 485 -0.50 -79.77 21.44
N ALA A 486 -1.04 -78.98 22.38
CA ALA A 486 -1.95 -77.88 22.04
C ALA A 486 -1.28 -76.82 21.17
N GLN A 487 0.02 -76.58 21.36
CA GLN A 487 0.81 -75.68 20.52
C GLN A 487 1.07 -76.27 19.13
N LYS A 488 1.38 -77.57 19.02
CA LYS A 488 1.44 -78.29 17.73
C LYS A 488 0.10 -78.26 16.99
N ILE A 489 -1.02 -78.46 17.68
CA ILE A 489 -2.38 -78.39 17.10
C ILE A 489 -2.68 -76.97 16.60
N ARG A 490 -2.26 -75.92 17.31
CA ARG A 490 -2.41 -74.53 16.83
C ARG A 490 -1.58 -74.26 15.57
N GLN A 491 -0.34 -74.75 15.52
CA GLN A 491 0.51 -74.64 14.33
C GLN A 491 -0.08 -75.40 13.13
N LEU A 492 -0.59 -76.61 13.35
CA LEU A 492 -1.28 -77.40 12.32
C LEU A 492 -2.59 -76.75 11.85
N LYS A 493 -3.37 -76.12 12.75
CA LYS A 493 -4.55 -75.32 12.37
C LYS A 493 -4.18 -74.09 11.52
N LYS A 494 -3.07 -73.42 11.82
CA LYS A 494 -2.57 -72.30 11.02
C LYS A 494 -2.17 -72.76 9.61
N ARG A 495 -1.41 -73.86 9.54
CA ARG A 495 -0.99 -74.49 8.26
C ARG A 495 -2.18 -75.01 7.44
N LYS A 496 -3.22 -75.55 8.10
CA LYS A 496 -4.49 -75.93 7.47
C LYS A 496 -5.21 -74.72 6.86
N LYS A 497 -5.25 -73.59 7.56
CA LYS A 497 -5.89 -72.35 7.07
C LYS A 497 -5.13 -71.75 5.87
N GLU A 498 -3.80 -71.85 5.87
CA GLU A 498 -2.94 -71.45 4.75
C GLU A 498 -3.17 -72.36 3.53
N LEU A 499 -3.32 -73.68 3.73
CA LEU A 499 -3.68 -74.63 2.66
C LEU A 499 -5.11 -74.42 2.14
N GLU A 500 -6.10 -74.16 2.99
CA GLU A 500 -7.47 -73.82 2.56
C GLU A 500 -7.54 -72.52 1.74
N GLN A 501 -6.68 -71.54 2.05
CA GLN A 501 -6.53 -70.34 1.23
C GLN A 501 -5.81 -70.63 -0.11
N GLY A 502 -4.85 -71.56 -0.12
CA GLY A 502 -4.24 -72.09 -1.35
C GLY A 502 -5.26 -72.77 -2.26
N ILE A 503 -6.03 -73.71 -1.71
CA ILE A 503 -7.11 -74.43 -2.42
C ILE A 503 -8.20 -73.47 -2.90
N LYS A 504 -8.53 -72.39 -2.16
CA LYS A 504 -9.46 -71.35 -2.64
C LYS A 504 -8.91 -70.54 -3.80
N LYS A 505 -7.61 -70.22 -3.80
CA LYS A 505 -6.95 -69.53 -4.92
C LYS A 505 -6.86 -70.44 -6.16
N GLU A 506 -6.59 -71.72 -5.95
CA GLU A 506 -6.45 -72.72 -7.02
C GLU A 506 -7.81 -73.13 -7.60
N SER A 507 -8.86 -73.25 -6.79
CA SER A 507 -10.24 -73.43 -7.27
C SER A 507 -10.80 -72.19 -7.98
N ALA A 508 -10.40 -70.97 -7.59
CA ALA A 508 -10.69 -69.75 -8.36
C ALA A 508 -9.95 -69.73 -9.70
N HIS A 509 -8.73 -70.28 -9.76
CA HIS A 509 -7.97 -70.44 -11.00
C HIS A 509 -8.59 -71.51 -11.92
N LEU A 510 -9.07 -72.62 -11.37
CA LEU A 510 -9.77 -73.68 -12.10
C LEU A 510 -11.14 -73.21 -12.62
N LYS A 511 -11.89 -72.39 -11.87
CA LYS A 511 -13.13 -71.73 -12.37
C LYS A 511 -12.86 -70.74 -13.51
N LYS A 512 -11.71 -70.07 -13.50
CA LYS A 512 -11.27 -69.21 -14.60
C LYS A 512 -10.98 -70.02 -15.87
N ILE A 513 -10.36 -71.20 -15.71
CA ILE A 513 -10.07 -72.12 -16.83
C ILE A 513 -11.35 -72.79 -17.35
N THR A 514 -12.31 -73.14 -16.50
CA THR A 514 -13.59 -73.74 -16.95
C THR A 514 -14.50 -72.74 -17.67
N ASN A 515 -14.49 -71.46 -17.30
CA ASN A 515 -15.20 -70.42 -18.05
C ASN A 515 -14.49 -70.04 -19.38
N GLN A 516 -13.27 -70.53 -19.60
CA GLN A 516 -12.52 -70.35 -20.84
C GLN A 516 -12.63 -71.58 -21.76
N ALA A 517 -13.25 -72.67 -21.30
CA ALA A 517 -13.50 -73.91 -22.05
C ALA A 517 -14.99 -74.10 -22.45
N VAL A 518 -15.84 -73.08 -22.27
CA VAL A 518 -17.25 -73.03 -22.71
C VAL A 518 -17.47 -71.87 -23.71
N SER A 519 -16.40 -71.40 -24.34
CA SER A 519 -16.45 -70.42 -25.46
C SER A 519 -15.45 -70.78 -26.57
N ASP A 520 -15.14 -72.07 -26.68
CA ASP A 520 -14.93 -72.78 -27.94
C ASP A 520 -16.09 -73.78 -28.08
#